data_AF-A0A3D5S4A3-F1
#
_entry.id   AF-A0A3D5S4A3-F1
#
_cell.length_a   1.000
_cell.length_b   1.000
_cell.length_c   1.000
_cell.angle_alpha   90.00
_cell.angle_beta   90.00
_cell.angle_gamma   90.00
#
_symmetry.space_group_name_H-M   'P 1'
#
loop_
_entity.id
_entity.type
_entity.pdbx_description
1 polymer ?
#
loop_
_entity_poly.entity_id
_entity_poly.type
_entity_poly.pdbx_seq_one_letter_code
_entity_poly.pdbx_strand_id
1 'polypeptide(L)' 'MDNYTAVGIAEGFIETDDEQEILEAWQHLVDTGLAWTLQGWFGRTAQSLIDSGAITEPKGGAS' A
#
# COMPACT_ATOMS: atom_id res chain seq x y z
N MET A 1 10.37 -0.96 3.24
CA MET A 1 10.15 -0.31 4.56
C MET A 1 9.54 -1.31 5.53
N ASP A 2 9.43 -0.99 6.82
CA ASP A 2 8.70 -1.84 7.77
C ASP A 2 7.20 -1.54 7.77
N ASN A 3 6.40 -2.42 8.38
CA ASN A 3 4.93 -2.33 8.36
C ASN A 3 4.40 -1.05 9.03
N TYR A 4 5.01 -0.60 10.12
CA TYR A 4 4.55 0.59 10.83
C TYR A 4 4.76 1.84 9.98
N THR A 5 5.95 1.95 9.38
CA THR A 5 6.28 3.06 8.48
C THR A 5 5.38 3.07 7.23
N ALA A 6 5.15 1.91 6.61
CA ALA A 6 4.26 1.80 5.44
C ALA A 6 2.82 2.23 5.75
N VAL A 7 2.26 1.78 6.89
CA VAL A 7 0.93 2.20 7.32
C VAL A 7 0.90 3.70 7.58
N GLY A 8 1.92 4.25 8.24
CA GLY A 8 1.97 5.68 8.56
C GLY A 8 2.06 6.59 7.35
N ILE A 9 2.84 6.22 6.35
CA ILE A 9 2.92 6.97 5.09
C ILE A 9 1.61 6.84 4.31
N ALA A 10 1.06 5.62 4.19
CA ALA A 10 -0.18 5.39 3.46
C ALA A 10 -1.38 6.12 4.09
N GLU A 11 -1.48 6.13 5.42
CA GLU A 11 -2.54 6.79 6.20
C GLU A 11 -2.32 8.30 6.37
N GLY A 12 -1.09 8.78 6.14
CA GLY A 12 -0.73 10.20 6.21
C GLY A 12 -0.39 10.72 7.61
N PHE A 13 -0.07 9.85 8.58
CA PHE A 13 0.42 10.27 9.89
C PHE A 13 1.96 10.32 10.00
N ILE A 14 2.66 9.72 9.02
CA ILE A 14 4.08 9.96 8.76
C ILE A 14 4.13 10.80 7.48
N GLU A 15 4.63 12.02 7.61
CA GLU A 15 4.76 12.94 6.47
C GLU A 15 5.94 12.54 5.58
N THR A 16 5.73 12.62 4.27
CA THR A 16 6.79 12.55 3.26
C THR A 16 6.41 13.46 2.09
N ASP A 17 7.41 14.12 1.51
CA ASP A 17 7.25 14.94 0.30
C ASP A 17 7.57 14.14 -0.98
N ASP A 18 7.94 12.86 -0.85
CA ASP A 18 8.29 11.98 -1.98
C ASP A 18 7.08 11.14 -2.40
N GLU A 19 6.49 11.49 -3.55
CA GLU A 19 5.39 10.74 -4.16
C GLU A 19 5.76 9.26 -4.40
N GLN A 20 7.02 8.97 -4.70
CA GLN A 20 7.47 7.59 -4.92
C GLN A 20 7.47 6.80 -3.61
N GLU A 21 7.82 7.42 -2.49
CA GLU A 21 7.79 6.77 -1.17
C GLU A 21 6.35 6.43 -0.75
N ILE A 22 5.39 7.30 -1.10
CA ILE A 22 3.96 7.02 -0.89
C ILE A 22 3.54 5.77 -1.68
N LEU A 23 3.92 5.67 -2.96
CA LEU A 23 3.61 4.50 -3.78
C LEU A 23 4.30 3.23 -3.27
N GLU A 24 5.54 3.33 -2.79
CA GLU A 24 6.26 2.22 -2.18
C GLU A 24 5.60 1.73 -0.88
N ALA A 25 5.05 2.65 -0.07
CA ALA A 25 4.28 2.30 1.11
C ALA A 25 3.02 1.51 0.74
N TRP A 26 2.26 1.97 -0.26
CA TRP A 26 1.09 1.24 -0.76
C TRP A 26 1.45 -0.12 -1.35
N GLN A 27 2.53 -0.21 -2.13
CA GLN A 27 3.02 -1.49 -2.66
C GLN A 27 3.41 -2.45 -1.53
N HIS A 28 4.08 -1.96 -0.47
CA HIS A 28 4.43 -2.76 0.69
C HIS A 28 3.18 -3.31 1.41
N LEU A 29 2.13 -2.50 1.55
CA LEU A 29 0.87 -2.96 2.15
C LEU A 29 0.19 -4.02 1.29
N VAL A 30 0.27 -3.93 -0.04
CA VAL A 30 -0.25 -4.96 -0.96
C VAL A 30 0.58 -6.24 -0.86
N ASP A 31 1.90 -6.14 -0.96
CA ASP A 31 2.82 -7.30 -0.95
C ASP A 31 2.75 -8.10 0.36
N THR A 32 2.56 -7.42 1.49
CA THR A 32 2.41 -8.06 2.81
C THR A 32 0.99 -8.52 3.12
N GLY A 33 0.02 -8.16 2.27
CA GLY A 33 -1.40 -8.40 2.49
C GLY A 33 -2.06 -7.48 3.53
N LEU A 34 -1.31 -6.54 4.13
CA LEU A 34 -1.84 -5.60 5.12
C LEU A 34 -2.95 -4.70 4.58
N ALA A 35 -2.88 -4.33 3.30
CA ALA A 35 -3.95 -3.57 2.64
C ALA A 35 -5.33 -4.24 2.77
N TRP A 36 -5.35 -5.57 2.92
CA TRP A 36 -6.54 -6.40 2.98
C TRP A 36 -6.94 -6.81 4.41
N THR A 37 -6.09 -6.54 5.41
CA THR A 37 -6.37 -6.85 6.82
C THR A 37 -6.75 -5.61 7.64
N LEU A 38 -6.32 -4.43 7.20
CA LEU A 38 -6.65 -3.15 7.82
C LEU A 38 -8.09 -2.71 7.49
N GLN A 39 -8.52 -1.58 8.07
CA GLN A 39 -9.85 -1.03 7.83
C GLN A 39 -10.12 -0.87 6.33
N GLY A 40 -11.36 -1.11 5.89
CA GLY A 40 -11.68 -1.30 4.47
C GLY A 40 -11.36 -0.13 3.52
N TRP A 41 -11.01 1.05 4.02
CA TRP A 41 -10.45 2.13 3.19
C TRP A 41 -9.11 1.73 2.57
N PHE A 42 -8.21 1.07 3.32
CA PHE A 42 -6.90 0.63 2.80
C PHE A 42 -7.06 -0.26 1.58
N GLY A 43 -7.93 -1.27 1.65
CA GLY A 43 -8.17 -2.17 0.53
C GLY A 43 -8.77 -1.47 -0.69
N ARG A 44 -9.73 -0.55 -0.50
CA ARG A 44 -10.30 0.21 -1.63
C ARG A 44 -9.26 1.11 -2.30
N THR A 45 -8.39 1.76 -1.52
CA THR A 45 -7.33 2.61 -2.04
C THR A 45 -6.28 1.77 -2.77
N ALA A 46 -5.81 0.68 -2.17
CA ALA A 46 -4.88 -0.24 -2.80
C ALA A 46 -5.42 -0.79 -4.13
N GLN A 47 -6.69 -1.21 -4.17
CA GLN A 47 -7.32 -1.66 -5.41
C GLN A 47 -7.35 -0.54 -6.47
N SER A 48 -7.75 0.68 -6.09
CA SER A 48 -7.75 1.81 -7.02
C SER A 48 -6.37 2.13 -7.60
N LEU A 49 -5.30 1.96 -6.82
CA LEU A 49 -3.92 2.18 -7.26
C LEU A 49 -3.42 1.06 -8.18
N ILE A 50 -3.85 -0.18 -7.94
CA ILE A 50 -3.60 -1.32 -8.85
C ILE A 50 -4.34 -1.08 -10.18
N ASP A 51 -5.62 -0.70 -10.12
CA ASP A 51 -6.45 -0.45 -11.31
C ASP A 51 -5.90 0.70 -12.17
N SER A 52 -5.26 1.70 -11.56
CA SER A 52 -4.60 2.79 -12.27
C SER A 52 -3.20 2.45 -12.78
N GLY A 53 -2.65 1.29 -12.43
CA GLY A 53 -1.28 0.89 -12.76
C GLY A 53 -0.20 1.65 -11.98
N ALA A 54 -0.56 2.31 -10.87
CA ALA A 54 0.40 3.03 -10.01
C ALA A 54 1.20 2.07 -9.13
N ILE A 55 0.60 0.94 -8.77
CA ILE A 55 1.24 -0.20 -8.10
C ILE A 55 0.79 -1.50 -8.76
N THR A 56 1.38 -2.62 -8.35
CA THR A 56 1.10 -3.96 -8.92
C THR A 56 0.40 -4.87 -7.92
N GLU A 57 -0.32 -5.87 -8.45
CA GLU A 57 -0.83 -6.99 -7.65
C GLU A 57 0.29 -7.65 -6.81
N PRO A 58 -0.04 -8.24 -5.66
CA PRO A 58 0.97 -8.82 -4.79
C PRO A 58 1.75 -9.91 -5.52
N LYS A 59 3.08 -9.87 -5.37
CA LYS A 59 3.99 -10.87 -5.95
C LYS A 59 3.83 -12.21 -5.22
N GLY A 60 2.77 -12.94 -5.56
CA GLY A 60 2.46 -14.24 -4.95
C GLY A 60 1.02 -14.74 -5.05
N GLY A 61 0.18 -14.19 -5.93
CA GLY A 61 -1.21 -14.65 -6.08
C GLY A 61 -1.36 -15.99 -6.82
N ALA A 62 -1.74 -17.02 -6.07
CA ALA A 62 -2.16 -18.40 -6.44
C ALA A 62 -1.06 -19.44 -6.73
N SER A 63 -0.71 -20.21 -5.69
CA SER A 63 -0.66 -21.67 -5.77
C SER A 63 -1.72 -22.25 -4.85
#